data_AF-A0AAN8TUR8-F1
#
_entry.id   AF-A0AAN8TUR8-F1
#
_cell.length_a   1.000
_cell.length_b   1.000
_cell.length_c   1.000
_cell.angle_alpha   90.00
_cell.angle_beta   90.00
_cell.angle_gamma   90.00
#
_symmetry.space_group_name_H-M   'P 1'
#
loop_
_entity.id
_entity.type
_entity.pdbx_description
1 polymer ?
#
loop_
_entity_poly.entity_id
_entity_poly.type
_entity_poly.pdbx_seq_one_letter_code
_entity_poly.pdbx_strand_id
1 'polypeptide(L)'
;MLCLEMWYMISIIILTGHFKDAVIVVGSLSICMNVDGWEDMLFIGINAAISVRVSNELGLGHPRATKYSVYITVFQSLLIGTLCMIFILAVRNHLAIFFTNSRDLQEAVADLAWLLGITILLNSVQHVISGVVIGGGWRGLVAYINLGSYYVYGNPLGYMLGYVADYGVVGLWAGMIAELALQTLLLSFVLYRIDWNKEVEQSAERLRKWGGQDFEAEETLVPEPTKVLP
;
A
#
# COMPACT_ATOMS: atom_id res chain seq x y z
N MET A 1 -5.88 2.26 -9.37
CA MET A 1 -4.70 1.59 -8.79
C MET A 1 -4.97 0.10 -8.67
N LEU A 2 -5.94 -0.34 -7.86
CA LEU A 2 -6.31 -1.76 -7.67
C LEU A 2 -6.45 -2.59 -8.96
N CYS A 3 -7.04 -2.04 -10.03
CA CYS A 3 -7.14 -2.75 -11.31
C CYS A 3 -5.77 -3.11 -11.92
N LEU A 4 -4.79 -2.19 -11.85
CA LEU A 4 -3.44 -2.44 -12.39
C LEU A 4 -2.72 -3.54 -11.61
N GLU A 5 -2.97 -3.59 -10.30
CA GLU A 5 -2.40 -4.56 -9.36
C GLU A 5 -2.99 -5.96 -9.57
N MET A 6 -4.31 -6.06 -9.79
CA MET A 6 -4.95 -7.32 -10.20
C MET A 6 -4.41 -7.83 -11.54
N TRP A 7 -4.31 -6.96 -12.55
CA TRP A 7 -3.75 -7.34 -13.85
C TRP A 7 -2.30 -7.79 -13.76
N TYR A 8 -1.53 -7.15 -12.89
CA TYR A 8 -0.16 -7.51 -12.62
C TYR A 8 -0.04 -8.91 -12.00
N MET A 9 -0.80 -9.21 -10.94
CA MET A 9 -0.83 -10.55 -10.34
C MET A 9 -1.23 -11.63 -11.34
N ILE A 10 -2.26 -11.37 -12.15
CA ILE A 10 -2.70 -12.31 -13.21
C ILE A 10 -1.58 -12.54 -14.24
N SER A 11 -0.85 -11.49 -14.61
CA SER A 11 0.26 -11.61 -15.56
C SER A 11 1.36 -12.55 -15.05
N ILE A 12 1.68 -12.48 -13.75
CA ILE A 12 2.68 -13.37 -13.14
C ILE A 12 2.19 -14.81 -13.05
N ILE A 13 0.92 -15.03 -12.71
CA ILE A 13 0.31 -16.37 -12.69
C ILE A 13 0.32 -16.98 -14.11
N ILE A 14 0.06 -16.18 -15.15
CA ILE A 14 0.14 -16.65 -16.53
C ILE A 14 1.58 -17.04 -16.89
N LEU A 15 2.57 -16.23 -16.48
CA LEU A 15 3.98 -16.58 -16.69
C LEU A 15 4.30 -17.92 -16.02
N THR A 16 3.93 -18.11 -14.76
CA THR A 16 4.27 -19.35 -14.02
C THR A 16 3.70 -20.63 -14.67
N GLY A 17 2.67 -20.51 -15.49
CA GLY A 17 2.13 -21.60 -16.31
C GLY A 17 3.10 -22.19 -17.35
N HIS A 18 4.20 -21.52 -17.67
CA HIS A 18 5.22 -22.03 -18.61
C HIS A 18 6.32 -22.90 -17.97
N PHE A 19 6.33 -23.07 -16.65
CA PHE A 19 7.33 -23.97 -16.02
C PHE A 19 7.00 -25.45 -16.23
N LYS A 20 8.02 -26.32 -16.16
CA LYS A 20 7.88 -27.76 -16.40
C LYS A 20 6.88 -28.44 -15.44
N ASP A 21 6.80 -27.97 -14.20
CA ASP A 21 5.85 -28.42 -13.18
C ASP A 21 4.71 -27.41 -12.95
N ALA A 22 4.17 -26.85 -14.04
CA ALA A 22 3.18 -25.76 -14.01
C ALA A 22 2.01 -26.03 -13.06
N VAL A 23 1.51 -27.26 -12.94
CA VAL A 23 0.38 -27.58 -12.06
C VAL A 23 0.70 -27.31 -10.59
N ILE A 24 1.88 -27.74 -10.13
CA ILE A 24 2.32 -27.53 -8.75
C ILE A 24 2.67 -26.07 -8.54
N VAL A 25 3.44 -25.47 -9.45
CA VAL A 25 3.90 -24.09 -9.33
C VAL A 25 2.74 -23.09 -9.35
N VAL A 26 1.84 -23.20 -10.32
CA VAL A 26 0.66 -22.31 -10.43
C VAL A 26 -0.27 -22.53 -9.25
N GLY A 27 -0.50 -23.79 -8.85
CA GLY A 27 -1.37 -24.12 -7.73
C GLY A 27 -0.84 -23.60 -6.39
N SER A 28 0.44 -23.78 -6.10
CA SER A 28 1.04 -23.31 -4.84
C SER A 28 1.07 -21.79 -4.79
N LEU A 29 1.47 -21.14 -5.89
CA LEU A 29 1.45 -19.68 -6.00
C LEU A 29 0.04 -19.13 -5.84
N SER A 30 -0.97 -19.75 -6.46
CA SER A 30 -2.36 -19.31 -6.36
C SER A 30 -2.89 -19.41 -4.93
N ILE A 31 -2.56 -20.49 -4.21
CA ILE A 31 -2.92 -20.62 -2.79
C ILE A 31 -2.28 -19.50 -1.98
N CYS A 32 -0.99 -19.22 -2.18
CA CYS A 32 -0.34 -18.12 -1.47
C CYS A 32 -0.94 -16.76 -1.81
N MET A 33 -1.22 -16.47 -3.08
CA MET A 33 -1.84 -15.22 -3.51
C MET A 33 -3.25 -15.04 -2.95
N ASN A 34 -4.00 -16.13 -2.73
CA ASN A 34 -5.29 -16.04 -2.04
C ASN A 34 -5.13 -15.64 -0.56
N VAL A 35 -4.12 -16.17 0.12
CA VAL A 35 -3.81 -15.80 1.51
C VAL A 35 -3.33 -14.35 1.59
N ASP A 36 -2.48 -13.92 0.66
CA ASP A 36 -2.04 -12.53 0.52
C ASP A 36 -3.24 -11.60 0.30
N GLY A 37 -4.17 -11.99 -0.59
CA GLY A 37 -5.39 -11.22 -0.85
C GLY A 37 -6.31 -11.03 0.37
N TRP A 38 -6.32 -11.97 1.33
CA TRP A 38 -7.06 -11.77 2.58
C TRP A 38 -6.43 -10.70 3.47
N GLU A 39 -5.10 -10.64 3.50
CA GLU A 39 -4.34 -9.62 4.20
C GLU A 39 -4.47 -8.27 3.52
N ASP A 40 -4.39 -8.23 2.19
CA ASP A 40 -4.57 -7.00 1.40
C ASP A 40 -5.92 -6.33 1.71
N MET A 41 -7.00 -7.10 1.87
CA MET A 41 -8.31 -6.52 2.23
C MET A 41 -8.28 -5.77 3.57
N LEU A 42 -7.52 -6.27 4.54
CA LEU A 42 -7.31 -5.60 5.82
C LEU A 42 -6.56 -4.28 5.62
N PHE A 43 -5.47 -4.29 4.84
CA PHE A 43 -4.65 -3.10 4.62
C PHE A 43 -5.26 -2.08 3.66
N ILE A 44 -6.09 -2.49 2.72
CA ILE A 44 -6.94 -1.59 1.93
C ILE A 44 -7.89 -0.80 2.85
N GLY A 45 -8.43 -1.46 3.89
CA GLY A 45 -9.23 -0.78 4.92
C GLY A 45 -8.44 0.30 5.66
N ILE A 46 -7.22 -0.02 6.09
CA ILE A 46 -6.33 0.94 6.78
C ILE A 46 -5.93 2.08 5.82
N ASN A 47 -5.60 1.77 4.57
CA ASN A 47 -5.28 2.72 3.50
C ASN A 47 -6.41 3.76 3.33
N ALA A 48 -7.65 3.31 3.24
CA ALA A 48 -8.81 4.19 3.12
C ALA A 48 -8.98 5.07 4.37
N ALA A 49 -8.87 4.49 5.57
CA ALA A 49 -9.02 5.20 6.83
C ALA A 49 -7.97 6.32 7.00
N ILE A 50 -6.69 6.01 6.74
CA ILE A 50 -5.62 7.01 6.86
C ILE A 50 -5.71 8.07 5.76
N SER A 51 -6.12 7.69 4.54
CA SER A 51 -6.35 8.65 3.46
C SER A 51 -7.40 9.69 3.87
N VAL A 52 -8.52 9.28 4.46
CA VAL A 52 -9.57 10.21 4.93
C VAL A 52 -9.05 11.08 6.07
N ARG A 53 -8.36 10.47 7.05
CA ARG A 53 -7.82 11.21 8.21
C ARG A 53 -6.83 12.29 7.78
N VAL A 54 -5.87 11.95 6.90
CA VAL A 54 -4.89 12.90 6.36
C VAL A 54 -5.58 13.99 5.55
N SER A 55 -6.57 13.65 4.72
CA SER A 55 -7.33 14.63 3.94
C SER A 55 -8.04 15.65 4.84
N ASN A 56 -8.67 15.18 5.93
CA ASN A 56 -9.42 16.02 6.86
C ASN A 56 -8.49 16.93 7.69
N GLU A 57 -7.40 16.40 8.23
CA GLU A 57 -6.44 17.20 9.03
C GLU A 57 -5.71 18.25 8.16
N LEU A 58 -5.44 17.93 6.89
CA LEU A 58 -4.93 18.90 5.92
C LEU A 58 -5.97 19.99 5.62
N GLY A 59 -7.24 19.60 5.42
CA GLY A 59 -8.34 20.54 5.17
C GLY A 59 -8.64 21.48 6.34
N LEU A 60 -8.41 21.02 7.58
CA LEU A 60 -8.53 21.84 8.80
C LEU A 60 -7.28 22.70 9.08
N GLY A 61 -6.22 22.55 8.28
CA GLY A 61 -4.97 23.29 8.45
C GLY A 61 -4.15 22.88 9.67
N HIS A 62 -4.19 21.59 10.05
CA HIS A 62 -3.46 21.05 11.19
C HIS A 62 -2.24 20.19 10.76
N PRO A 63 -1.10 20.81 10.38
CA PRO A 63 0.06 20.07 9.86
C PRO A 63 0.69 19.16 10.90
N ARG A 64 0.66 19.54 12.19
CA ARG A 64 1.19 18.72 13.29
C ARG A 64 0.35 17.46 13.53
N ALA A 65 -0.98 17.60 13.55
CA ALA A 65 -1.89 16.48 13.71
C ALA A 65 -1.80 15.52 12.52
N THR A 66 -1.64 16.07 11.30
CA THR A 66 -1.41 15.27 10.09
C THR A 66 -0.14 14.42 10.22
N LYS A 67 1.01 15.02 10.55
CA LYS A 67 2.27 14.28 10.75
C LYS A 67 2.12 13.18 11.80
N TYR A 68 1.52 13.50 12.94
CA TYR A 68 1.32 12.54 14.04
C TYR A 68 0.45 11.35 13.61
N SER A 69 -0.60 11.62 12.84
CA SER A 69 -1.48 10.60 12.28
C SER A 69 -0.72 9.62 11.39
N VAL A 70 0.14 10.14 10.51
CA VAL A 70 0.99 9.35 9.62
C VAL A 70 1.93 8.46 10.43
N TYR A 71 2.68 9.02 11.38
CA TYR A 71 3.65 8.26 12.17
C TYR A 71 3.00 7.11 12.96
N ILE A 72 1.88 7.37 13.63
CA ILE A 72 1.18 6.32 14.39
C ILE A 72 0.66 5.23 13.48
N THR A 73 0.02 5.59 12.36
CA THR A 73 -0.59 4.58 11.50
C THR A 73 0.48 3.74 10.80
N VAL A 74 1.62 4.33 10.40
CA VAL A 74 2.75 3.55 9.86
C VAL A 74 3.30 2.60 10.92
N PHE A 75 3.48 3.06 12.16
CA PHE A 75 3.96 2.21 13.27
C PHE A 75 2.98 1.06 13.58
N GLN A 76 1.69 1.37 13.67
CA GLN A 76 0.64 0.37 13.91
C GLN A 76 0.56 -0.63 12.75
N SER A 77 0.71 -0.16 11.50
CA SER A 77 0.75 -1.02 10.32
C SER A 77 1.90 -1.99 10.37
N LEU A 78 3.10 -1.50 10.67
CA LEU A 78 4.29 -2.34 10.80
C LEU A 78 4.12 -3.41 11.90
N LEU A 79 3.49 -3.05 13.02
CA LEU A 79 3.22 -3.98 14.11
C LEU A 79 2.21 -5.06 13.69
N ILE A 80 1.11 -4.68 13.03
CA ILE A 80 0.11 -5.62 12.52
C ILE A 80 0.74 -6.53 11.45
N GLY A 81 1.45 -5.96 10.47
CA GLY A 81 2.12 -6.71 9.42
C GLY A 81 3.15 -7.71 9.97
N THR A 82 3.91 -7.31 11.00
CA THR A 82 4.86 -8.21 11.68
C THR A 82 4.12 -9.36 12.38
N LEU A 83 2.99 -9.09 13.04
CA LEU A 83 2.18 -10.14 13.66
C LEU A 83 1.58 -11.10 12.62
N CYS A 84 1.07 -10.57 11.51
CA CYS A 84 0.56 -11.35 10.39
C CYS A 84 1.66 -12.23 9.77
N MET A 85 2.86 -11.68 9.55
CA MET A 85 4.02 -12.42 9.09
C MET A 85 4.33 -13.57 10.06
N ILE A 86 4.52 -13.30 11.36
CA ILE A 86 4.81 -14.33 12.36
C ILE A 86 3.73 -15.40 12.37
N PHE A 87 2.46 -15.01 12.30
CA PHE A 87 1.34 -15.94 12.27
C PHE A 87 1.42 -16.88 11.06
N ILE A 88 1.55 -16.34 9.84
CA ILE A 88 1.64 -17.12 8.59
C ILE A 88 2.81 -18.12 8.65
N LEU A 89 3.93 -17.70 9.21
CA LEU A 89 5.11 -18.55 9.33
C LEU A 89 4.95 -19.65 10.38
N ALA A 90 4.26 -19.35 11.48
CA ALA A 90 3.93 -20.34 12.50
C ALA A 90 2.98 -21.40 11.96
N VAL A 91 2.03 -21.02 11.09
CA VAL A 91 1.06 -21.95 10.51
C VAL A 91 1.46 -22.49 9.12
N ARG A 92 2.67 -22.19 8.63
CA ARG A 92 3.08 -22.46 7.24
C ARG A 92 2.84 -23.88 6.74
N ASN A 93 3.05 -24.88 7.60
CA ASN A 93 2.90 -26.31 7.26
C ASN A 93 1.42 -26.76 7.23
N HIS A 94 0.51 -25.94 7.75
CA HIS A 94 -0.91 -26.25 7.89
C HIS A 94 -1.81 -25.36 7.04
N LEU A 95 -1.31 -24.22 6.55
CA LEU A 95 -2.07 -23.27 5.72
C LEU A 95 -2.68 -23.95 4.48
N ALA A 96 -1.87 -24.72 3.74
CA ALA A 96 -2.30 -25.32 2.49
C ALA A 96 -3.36 -26.42 2.65
N ILE A 97 -3.49 -27.01 3.85
CA ILE A 97 -4.44 -28.09 4.14
C ILE A 97 -5.89 -27.61 3.93
N PHE A 98 -6.16 -26.32 4.15
CA PHE A 98 -7.48 -25.73 3.91
C PHE A 98 -7.84 -25.61 2.42
N PHE A 99 -6.84 -25.62 1.53
CA PHE A 99 -7.02 -25.40 0.10
C PHE A 99 -6.90 -26.69 -0.73
N THR A 100 -6.09 -27.65 -0.29
CA THR A 100 -5.76 -28.84 -1.08
C THR A 100 -5.46 -30.07 -0.24
N ASN A 101 -5.82 -31.24 -0.77
CA ASN A 101 -5.43 -32.55 -0.22
C ASN A 101 -4.11 -33.10 -0.82
N SER A 102 -3.55 -32.43 -1.83
CA SER A 102 -2.29 -32.86 -2.45
C SER A 102 -1.10 -32.51 -1.56
N ARG A 103 -0.31 -33.52 -1.16
CA ARG A 103 0.89 -33.33 -0.33
C ARG A 103 1.95 -32.51 -1.05
N ASP A 104 2.18 -32.76 -2.33
CA ASP A 104 3.15 -32.04 -3.14
C ASP A 104 2.84 -30.53 -3.18
N LEU A 105 1.54 -30.19 -3.23
CA LEU A 105 1.10 -28.78 -3.22
C LEU A 105 1.24 -28.16 -1.82
N GLN A 106 0.99 -28.93 -0.76
CA GLN A 106 1.18 -28.47 0.61
C GLN A 106 2.64 -28.19 0.92
N GLU A 107 3.56 -29.05 0.49
CA GLU A 107 5.01 -28.85 0.64
C GLU A 107 5.48 -27.61 -0.15
N ALA A 108 5.05 -27.47 -1.41
CA ALA A 108 5.39 -26.30 -2.22
C ALA A 108 4.88 -24.97 -1.61
N VAL A 109 3.68 -24.95 -1.02
CA VAL A 109 3.17 -23.76 -0.31
C VAL A 109 3.97 -23.50 0.97
N ALA A 110 4.34 -24.54 1.72
CA ALA A 110 5.13 -24.38 2.94
C ALA A 110 6.53 -23.80 2.66
N ASP A 111 7.14 -24.16 1.53
CA ASP A 111 8.41 -23.59 1.07
C ASP A 111 8.26 -22.11 0.65
N LEU A 112 7.17 -21.77 -0.03
CA LEU A 112 6.86 -20.40 -0.45
C LEU A 112 6.39 -19.50 0.70
N ALA A 113 5.96 -20.06 1.83
CA ALA A 113 5.44 -19.31 2.96
C ALA A 113 6.44 -18.29 3.54
N TRP A 114 7.75 -18.53 3.39
CA TRP A 114 8.75 -17.54 3.78
C TRP A 114 8.68 -16.26 2.92
N LEU A 115 8.54 -16.42 1.60
CA LEU A 115 8.39 -15.30 0.67
C LEU A 115 7.06 -14.59 0.91
N LEU A 116 5.99 -15.35 1.16
CA LEU A 116 4.68 -14.81 1.52
C LEU A 116 4.74 -13.95 2.79
N GLY A 117 5.38 -14.44 3.86
CA GLY A 117 5.52 -13.67 5.10
C GLY A 117 6.25 -12.34 4.90
N ILE A 118 7.31 -12.32 4.08
CA ILE A 118 8.03 -11.09 3.72
C ILE A 118 7.13 -10.16 2.90
N THR A 119 6.36 -10.72 1.96
CA THR A 119 5.45 -9.97 1.09
C THR A 119 4.38 -9.25 1.92
N ILE A 120 3.72 -9.96 2.83
CA ILE A 120 2.74 -9.42 3.79
C ILE A 120 3.34 -8.26 4.60
N LEU A 121 4.53 -8.45 5.18
CA LEU A 121 5.17 -7.39 5.95
C LEU A 121 5.40 -6.12 5.10
N LEU A 122 5.88 -6.28 3.87
CA LEU A 122 6.14 -5.14 2.98
C LEU A 122 4.84 -4.48 2.48
N ASN A 123 3.83 -5.29 2.13
CA ASN A 123 2.50 -4.82 1.71
C ASN A 123 1.84 -3.98 2.80
N SER A 124 1.96 -4.39 4.07
CA SER A 124 1.41 -3.64 5.20
C SER A 124 1.89 -2.18 5.23
N VAL A 125 3.19 -1.96 5.01
CA VAL A 125 3.79 -0.63 5.04
C VAL A 125 3.44 0.13 3.76
N GLN A 126 3.55 -0.51 2.61
CA GLN A 126 3.25 0.08 1.31
C GLN A 126 1.82 0.64 1.26
N HIS A 127 0.83 -0.14 1.73
CA HIS A 127 -0.57 0.24 1.66
C HIS A 127 -0.85 1.50 2.49
N VAL A 128 -0.26 1.61 3.68
CA VAL A 128 -0.45 2.78 4.53
C VAL A 128 0.21 4.01 3.93
N ILE A 129 1.45 3.90 3.44
CA ILE A 129 2.14 5.04 2.82
C ILE A 129 1.38 5.51 1.58
N SER A 130 0.93 4.59 0.72
CA SER A 130 0.07 4.91 -0.42
C SER A 130 -1.19 5.67 -0.01
N GLY A 131 -1.85 5.23 1.07
CA GLY A 131 -3.06 5.88 1.59
C GLY A 131 -2.80 7.31 2.07
N VAL A 132 -1.68 7.53 2.75
CA VAL A 132 -1.26 8.87 3.20
C VAL A 132 -1.02 9.81 2.01
N VAL A 133 -0.28 9.36 1.00
CA VAL A 133 0.04 10.17 -0.18
C VAL A 133 -1.23 10.47 -1.00
N ILE A 134 -2.13 9.49 -1.13
CA ILE A 134 -3.46 9.67 -1.75
C ILE A 134 -4.32 10.67 -0.97
N GLY A 135 -4.28 10.63 0.36
CA GLY A 135 -4.96 11.57 1.26
C GLY A 135 -4.42 12.99 1.18
N GLY A 136 -3.13 13.16 0.87
CA GLY A 136 -2.55 14.46 0.55
C GLY A 136 -2.95 15.02 -0.82
N GLY A 137 -3.70 14.26 -1.62
CA GLY A 137 -4.11 14.66 -2.97
C GLY A 137 -3.13 14.27 -4.08
N TRP A 138 -2.10 13.49 -3.78
CA TRP A 138 -1.02 13.12 -4.72
C TRP A 138 -1.30 11.80 -5.45
N ARG A 139 -2.57 11.53 -5.78
CA ARG A 139 -3.02 10.25 -6.36
C ARG A 139 -2.37 9.92 -7.70
N GLY A 140 -2.13 10.93 -8.54
CA GLY A 140 -1.47 10.78 -9.82
C GLY A 140 -0.02 10.32 -9.69
N LEU A 141 0.72 10.89 -8.73
CA LEU A 141 2.11 10.50 -8.44
C LEU A 141 2.20 9.03 -8.03
N VAL A 142 1.32 8.59 -7.13
CA VAL A 142 1.22 7.18 -6.72
C VAL A 142 0.95 6.29 -7.93
N ALA A 143 -0.01 6.65 -8.79
CA ALA A 143 -0.31 5.87 -9.98
C ALA A 143 0.90 5.72 -10.93
N TYR A 144 1.68 6.78 -11.16
CA TYR A 144 2.89 6.73 -11.99
C TYR A 144 3.99 5.86 -11.38
N ILE A 145 4.25 6.02 -10.08
CA ILE A 145 5.26 5.21 -9.37
C ILE A 145 4.90 3.72 -9.46
N ASN A 146 3.63 3.38 -9.27
CA ASN A 146 3.17 2.00 -9.31
C ASN A 146 3.27 1.41 -10.72
N LEU A 147 2.83 2.15 -11.73
CA LEU A 147 2.87 1.69 -13.12
C LEU A 147 4.32 1.47 -13.58
N GLY A 148 5.23 2.37 -13.22
CA GLY A 148 6.66 2.19 -13.45
C GLY A 148 7.24 0.99 -12.71
N SER A 149 6.92 0.83 -11.44
CA SER A 149 7.44 -0.27 -10.62
C SER A 149 6.97 -1.62 -11.13
N TYR A 150 5.66 -1.80 -11.37
CA TYR A 150 5.09 -3.08 -11.81
C TYR A 150 5.55 -3.49 -13.23
N TYR A 151 5.43 -2.58 -14.20
CA TYR A 151 5.60 -2.95 -15.60
C TYR A 151 7.01 -2.75 -16.12
N VAL A 152 7.75 -1.76 -15.62
CA VAL A 152 9.10 -1.45 -16.11
C VAL A 152 10.18 -2.14 -15.29
N TYR A 153 9.95 -2.38 -14.00
CA TYR A 153 10.94 -2.97 -13.12
C TYR A 153 10.62 -4.41 -12.72
N GLY A 154 9.49 -4.66 -12.05
CA GLY A 154 9.20 -5.96 -11.45
C GLY A 154 8.95 -7.06 -12.45
N ASN A 155 8.12 -6.83 -13.48
CA ASN A 155 7.90 -7.82 -14.54
C ASN A 155 9.20 -8.25 -15.25
N PRO A 156 10.04 -7.33 -15.78
CA PRO A 156 11.32 -7.70 -16.40
C PRO A 156 12.29 -8.38 -15.42
N LEU A 157 12.37 -7.90 -14.19
CA LEU A 157 13.26 -8.47 -13.18
C LEU A 157 12.81 -9.89 -12.78
N GLY A 158 11.52 -10.08 -12.54
CA GLY A 158 10.93 -11.39 -12.23
C GLY A 158 11.13 -12.37 -13.39
N TYR A 159 10.92 -11.92 -14.63
CA TYR A 159 11.20 -12.75 -15.80
C TYR A 159 12.67 -13.15 -15.89
N MET A 160 13.58 -12.20 -15.68
CA MET A 160 15.02 -12.47 -15.70
C MET A 160 15.43 -13.46 -14.61
N LEU A 161 14.96 -13.27 -13.38
CA LEU A 161 15.28 -14.16 -12.26
C LEU A 161 14.63 -15.54 -12.41
N GLY A 162 13.38 -15.60 -12.87
CA GLY A 162 12.63 -16.84 -12.99
C GLY A 162 13.07 -17.73 -14.16
N TYR A 163 13.33 -17.14 -15.34
CA TYR A 163 13.62 -17.91 -16.56
C TYR A 163 15.08 -17.86 -16.99
N VAL A 164 15.75 -16.70 -16.90
CA VAL A 164 17.13 -16.55 -17.38
C VAL A 164 18.12 -17.08 -16.35
N ALA A 165 17.88 -16.79 -15.06
CA ALA A 165 18.70 -17.28 -13.95
C ALA A 165 18.24 -18.63 -13.37
N ASP A 166 17.17 -19.22 -13.93
CA ASP A 166 16.64 -20.54 -13.56
C ASP A 166 16.23 -20.69 -12.07
N TYR A 167 15.84 -19.59 -11.40
CA TYR A 167 15.30 -19.63 -10.04
C TYR A 167 13.80 -19.99 -9.98
N GLY A 168 13.16 -20.23 -11.14
CA GLY A 168 11.77 -20.67 -11.22
C GLY A 168 10.78 -19.70 -10.57
N VAL A 169 9.81 -20.23 -9.83
CA VAL A 169 8.77 -19.45 -9.14
C VAL A 169 9.34 -18.52 -8.07
N VAL A 170 10.42 -18.92 -7.41
CA VAL A 170 11.10 -18.11 -6.40
C VAL A 170 11.70 -16.86 -7.05
N GLY A 171 12.25 -16.99 -8.26
CA GLY A 171 12.78 -15.87 -9.04
C GLY A 171 11.68 -14.86 -9.45
N LEU A 172 10.53 -15.35 -9.91
CA LEU A 172 9.40 -14.48 -10.24
C LEU A 172 8.88 -13.74 -9.01
N TRP A 173 8.70 -14.44 -7.90
CA TRP A 173 8.28 -13.82 -6.65
C TRP A 173 9.31 -12.82 -6.12
N ALA A 174 10.61 -13.13 -6.23
CA ALA A 174 11.65 -12.18 -5.87
C ALA A 174 11.55 -10.87 -6.69
N GLY A 175 11.15 -10.96 -7.96
CA GLY A 175 10.79 -9.79 -8.77
C GLY A 175 9.64 -8.98 -8.18
N MET A 176 8.58 -9.64 -7.70
CA MET A 176 7.46 -9.00 -6.99
C MET A 176 7.90 -8.31 -5.69
N ILE A 177 8.75 -8.97 -4.90
CA ILE A 177 9.25 -8.37 -3.66
C ILE A 177 10.14 -7.15 -3.97
N ALA A 178 10.97 -7.25 -5.00
CA ALA A 178 11.88 -6.18 -5.38
C ALA A 178 11.15 -4.93 -5.87
N GLU A 179 10.08 -5.08 -6.64
CA GLU A 179 9.27 -3.93 -7.07
C GLU A 179 8.51 -3.30 -5.89
N LEU A 180 8.01 -4.12 -4.97
CA LEU A 180 7.25 -3.67 -3.80
C LEU A 180 8.17 -2.87 -2.88
N ALA A 181 9.40 -3.35 -2.71
CA ALA A 181 10.46 -2.62 -2.03
C ALA A 181 10.77 -1.29 -2.73
N LEU A 182 10.93 -1.29 -4.07
CA LEU A 182 11.17 -0.07 -4.84
C LEU A 182 10.04 0.96 -4.69
N GLN A 183 8.79 0.53 -4.84
CA GLN A 183 7.60 1.36 -4.68
C GLN A 183 7.52 1.94 -3.27
N THR A 184 7.75 1.11 -2.25
CA THR A 184 7.77 1.53 -0.84
C THR A 184 8.86 2.57 -0.60
N LEU A 185 10.07 2.36 -1.13
CA LEU A 185 11.19 3.30 -1.01
C LEU A 185 10.88 4.65 -1.68
N LEU A 186 10.34 4.63 -2.90
CA LEU A 186 9.99 5.84 -3.65
C LEU A 186 8.89 6.64 -2.92
N LEU A 187 7.83 5.97 -2.46
CA LEU A 187 6.75 6.62 -1.72
C LEU A 187 7.20 7.12 -0.34
N SER A 188 8.07 6.38 0.35
CA SER A 188 8.69 6.81 1.60
C SER A 188 9.55 8.05 1.40
N PHE A 189 10.31 8.11 0.32
CA PHE A 189 11.13 9.27 -0.04
C PHE A 189 10.24 10.50 -0.34
N VAL A 190 9.15 10.31 -1.09
CA VAL A 190 8.16 11.37 -1.33
C VAL A 190 7.59 11.85 0.01
N LEU A 191 7.14 10.93 0.87
CA LEU A 191 6.56 11.26 2.16
C LEU A 191 7.53 12.04 3.07
N TYR A 192 8.81 11.68 3.06
CA TYR A 192 9.85 12.37 3.81
C TYR A 192 10.11 13.80 3.28
N ARG A 193 9.96 14.00 1.97
CA ARG A 193 10.15 15.30 1.31
C ARG A 193 8.95 16.24 1.43
N ILE A 194 7.77 15.74 1.84
CA ILE A 194 6.57 16.56 1.97
C ILE A 194 6.74 17.58 3.10
N ASP A 195 6.65 18.86 2.73
CA ASP A 195 6.50 19.95 3.68
C ASP A 195 5.01 20.12 4.02
N TRP A 196 4.61 19.49 5.11
CA TRP A 196 3.23 19.49 5.58
C TRP A 196 2.66 20.89 5.84
N ASN A 197 3.49 21.90 6.11
CA ASN A 197 2.99 23.28 6.25
C ASN A 197 2.59 23.85 4.89
N LYS A 198 3.39 23.59 3.85
CA LYS A 198 3.07 23.98 2.47
C LYS A 198 1.88 23.20 1.93
N GLU A 199 1.74 21.91 2.26
CA GLU A 199 0.58 21.13 1.84
C GLU A 199 -0.72 21.66 2.45
N VAL A 200 -0.69 22.12 3.71
CA VAL A 200 -1.83 22.78 4.33
C VAL A 200 -2.20 24.06 3.59
N GLU A 201 -1.21 24.91 3.26
CA GLU A 201 -1.43 26.14 2.51
C GLU A 201 -2.03 25.87 1.13
N GLN A 202 -1.46 24.91 0.38
CA GLN A 202 -2.00 24.48 -0.92
C GLN A 202 -3.41 23.88 -0.80
N SER A 203 -3.68 23.12 0.27
CA SER A 203 -5.01 22.55 0.50
C SER A 203 -6.04 23.65 0.79
N ALA A 204 -5.68 24.67 1.57
CA ALA A 204 -6.50 25.84 1.82
C ALA A 204 -6.76 26.65 0.53
N GLU A 205 -5.75 26.83 -0.32
CA GLU A 205 -5.93 27.47 -1.64
C GLU A 205 -6.87 26.67 -2.56
N ARG A 206 -6.73 25.34 -2.59
CA ARG A 206 -7.64 24.45 -3.35
C ARG A 206 -9.07 24.58 -2.83
N LEU A 207 -9.27 24.59 -1.51
CA LEU A 207 -10.58 24.81 -0.88
C LEU A 207 -11.13 26.20 -1.22
N ARG A 208 -10.32 27.26 -1.21
CA ARG A 208 -10.77 28.61 -1.59
C ARG A 208 -11.18 28.70 -3.06
N LYS A 209 -10.45 28.04 -3.96
CA LYS A 209 -10.71 28.07 -5.41
C LYS A 209 -11.96 27.26 -5.81
N TRP A 210 -12.23 26.15 -5.12
CA TRP A 210 -13.27 25.19 -5.51
C TRP A 210 -14.43 25.07 -4.51
N GLY A 211 -14.26 25.59 -3.29
CA GLY A 211 -15.25 25.54 -2.20
C GLY A 211 -16.33 26.61 -2.30
N GLY A 212 -16.22 27.54 -3.24
CA GLY A 212 -17.30 28.43 -3.64
C GLY A 212 -18.05 29.10 -2.49
N GLN A 213 -17.40 30.03 -1.78
CA GLN A 213 -18.01 31.24 -1.23
C GLN A 213 -16.96 32.05 -0.48
N ASP A 214 -17.03 33.37 -0.69
CA ASP A 214 -16.36 34.38 0.10
C ASP A 214 -16.68 34.17 1.58
N PHE A 215 -15.67 33.83 2.38
CA PHE A 215 -15.73 33.96 3.85
C PHE A 215 -15.66 35.44 4.28
N GLU A 216 -16.29 36.34 3.52
CA GLU A 216 -16.49 37.75 3.88
C GLU A 216 -17.92 37.95 4.41
N ALA A 217 -18.29 37.29 5.51
CA ALA A 217 -19.49 37.67 6.29
C ALA A 217 -19.55 37.01 7.67
N GLU A 218 -18.47 36.99 8.45
CA GLU A 218 -18.61 36.71 9.90
C GLU A 218 -17.69 37.57 10.78
N GLU A 219 -17.30 38.75 10.29
CA GLU A 219 -16.62 39.79 11.10
C GLU A 219 -17.58 40.87 11.63
N THR A 220 -18.90 40.76 11.40
CA THR A 220 -19.89 41.78 11.81
C THR A 220 -20.66 41.47 13.10
N LEU A 221 -20.18 40.56 13.96
CA LEU A 221 -20.82 40.28 15.26
C LEU A 221 -19.98 40.66 16.49
N VAL A 222 -19.09 41.65 16.36
CA VAL A 222 -18.60 42.40 17.53
C VAL A 222 -19.48 43.65 17.65
N PRO A 223 -20.44 43.72 18.60
CA PRO A 223 -21.13 44.98 18.84
C PRO A 223 -20.12 46.00 19.37
N GLU A 224 -20.08 47.16 18.74
CA GLU A 224 -19.33 48.34 19.17
C GLU A 224 -19.55 48.60 20.67
N PRO A 225 -18.51 48.96 21.43
CA PRO A 225 -18.68 49.37 22.82
C PRO A 225 -19.46 50.69 22.83
N THR A 226 -20.69 50.64 23.34
CA THR A 226 -21.52 51.80 23.60
C THR A 226 -20.76 52.78 24.49
N LYS A 227 -20.25 53.85 23.89
CA LYS A 227 -19.74 55.03 24.60
C LYS A 227 -20.92 55.65 25.34
N VAL A 228 -20.97 55.43 26.66
CA VAL A 228 -21.82 56.22 27.55
C VAL A 228 -20.90 57.13 28.35
N LEU A 229 -20.86 58.40 27.98
CA LEU A 229 -20.38 59.54 28.78
C LEU A 229 -20.91 60.84 28.13
N PRO A 230 -21.18 61.92 28.88
CA PRO A 230 -21.23 62.08 30.34
C PRO A 230 -22.66 62.17 30.92
#